data_AF-A0A8C4MI65-F1
#
_entry.id   AF-A0A8C4MI65-F1
#
_cell.length_a   1.000
_cell.length_b   1.000
_cell.length_c   1.000
_cell.angle_alpha   90.00
_cell.angle_beta   90.00
_cell.angle_gamma   90.00
#
_symmetry.space_group_name_H-M   'P 1'
#
loop_
_entity.id
_entity.type
_entity.pdbx_description
1 polymer ?
#
loop_
_entity_poly.entity_id
_entity_poly.type
_entity_poly.pdbx_seq_one_letter_code
_entity_poly.pdbx_strand_id
1 'polypeptide(L)'
;MAAGARPLLLLVLWTLAAPARPGPGETGDGGWQRRGPGAPAAVTEEQRCTVERRTDLSYAAFVQHYAFSRPVILQGLTDNSRFRALCSRQRLLASFGDSVVRLSTANTYSYQKVDLPFQDYVEHLLHPQDPASLGNDTLYFFGDNNFTEWASLFRHYSPPPFGLLGTTPAYSFGIAGAGSGVPFHWHGPGFSEVIYGRKVLYFPDRWWHATLNLDTSVFISTFLS
;
A
#
# COMPACT_ATOMS: atom_id res chain seq x y z
N MET A 1 -72.04 -26.18 28.67
CA MET A 1 -71.34 -25.04 28.04
C MET A 1 -69.85 -25.22 28.29
N ALA A 2 -69.10 -25.67 27.27
CA ALA A 2 -67.67 -25.96 27.39
C ALA A 2 -66.89 -24.87 26.65
N ALA A 3 -66.02 -24.16 27.36
CA ALA A 3 -65.16 -23.13 26.79
C ALA A 3 -63.97 -23.79 26.09
N GLY A 4 -63.90 -23.63 24.77
CA GLY A 4 -62.79 -24.11 23.94
C GLY A 4 -61.55 -23.23 24.11
N ALA A 5 -60.46 -23.82 24.60
CA ALA A 5 -59.15 -23.20 24.62
C ALA A 5 -58.54 -23.22 23.20
N ARG A 6 -58.23 -22.04 22.65
CA ARG A 6 -57.46 -21.89 21.41
C ARG A 6 -55.96 -21.97 21.75
N PRO A 7 -55.16 -22.84 21.10
CA PRO A 7 -53.72 -22.82 21.29
C PRO A 7 -53.12 -21.62 20.53
N LEU A 8 -52.39 -20.78 21.26
CA LEU A 8 -51.63 -19.66 20.70
C LEU A 8 -50.36 -20.23 20.05
N LEU A 9 -50.27 -20.17 18.72
CA LEU A 9 -49.10 -20.60 17.96
C LEU A 9 -47.98 -19.56 18.16
N LEU A 10 -46.98 -19.86 19.00
CA LEU A 10 -45.78 -19.03 19.16
C LEU A 10 -44.84 -19.25 17.96
N LEU A 11 -44.84 -18.31 17.02
CA LEU A 11 -43.86 -18.22 15.94
C LEU A 11 -42.53 -17.69 16.51
N VAL A 12 -41.55 -18.59 16.66
CA VAL A 12 -40.16 -18.21 16.96
C VAL A 12 -39.49 -17.84 15.63
N LEU A 13 -39.39 -16.54 15.34
CA LEU A 13 -38.55 -16.04 14.25
C LEU A 13 -37.07 -16.12 14.66
N TRP A 14 -36.35 -17.11 14.13
CA TRP A 14 -34.90 -17.09 14.10
C TRP A 14 -34.45 -16.07 13.05
N THR A 15 -34.12 -14.85 13.47
CA THR A 15 -33.37 -13.93 12.61
C THR A 15 -31.93 -14.44 12.53
N LEU A 16 -31.59 -15.12 11.44
CA LEU A 16 -30.20 -15.31 11.04
C LEU A 16 -29.60 -13.92 10.89
N ALA A 17 -28.72 -13.53 11.81
CA ALA A 17 -27.90 -12.34 11.65
C ALA A 17 -27.03 -12.55 10.41
N ALA A 18 -27.43 -11.93 9.30
CA ALA A 18 -26.59 -11.85 8.11
C ALA A 18 -25.26 -11.20 8.52
N PRO A 19 -24.10 -11.69 8.07
CA PRO A 19 -22.85 -11.01 8.31
C PRO A 19 -22.98 -9.59 7.75
N ALA A 20 -22.69 -8.60 8.60
CA ALA A 20 -22.76 -7.20 8.24
C ALA A 20 -21.96 -6.96 6.96
N ARG A 21 -22.62 -6.43 5.92
CA ARG A 21 -21.92 -5.92 4.73
C ARG A 21 -21.06 -4.74 5.18
N PRO A 22 -19.73 -4.74 4.94
CA PRO A 22 -18.93 -3.55 5.17
C PRO A 22 -19.44 -2.45 4.23
N GLY A 23 -19.79 -1.30 4.80
CA GLY A 23 -20.21 -0.12 4.06
C GLY A 23 -19.05 0.50 3.27
N PRO A 24 -19.36 1.45 2.36
CA PRO A 24 -18.35 2.13 1.56
C PRO A 24 -17.55 3.08 2.45
N GLY A 25 -16.35 2.67 2.84
CA GLY A 25 -15.41 3.51 3.57
C GLY A 25 -14.83 2.88 4.83
N GLU A 26 -14.29 1.67 4.77
CA GLU A 26 -13.37 1.25 5.84
C GLU A 26 -12.18 2.21 5.84
N THR A 27 -12.14 3.12 6.80
CA THR A 27 -11.00 3.98 7.20
C THR A 27 -9.92 3.16 7.92
N GLY A 28 -9.84 1.86 7.62
CA GLY A 28 -8.86 0.96 8.19
C GLY A 28 -7.54 0.93 7.43
N ASP A 29 -6.56 0.37 8.08
CA ASP A 29 -5.22 0.03 7.59
C ASP A 29 -5.19 -1.21 6.68
N GLY A 30 -6.35 -1.80 6.34
CA GLY A 30 -6.45 -3.04 5.55
C GLY A 30 -6.18 -4.33 6.33
N GLY A 31 -6.12 -4.26 7.67
CA GLY A 31 -5.78 -5.39 8.52
C GLY A 31 -4.27 -5.69 8.56
N TRP A 32 -3.44 -4.67 8.31
CA TRP A 32 -1.98 -4.78 8.25
C TRP A 32 -1.28 -4.49 9.58
N GLN A 33 -1.95 -3.89 10.56
CA GLN A 33 -1.49 -3.76 11.93
C GLN A 33 -1.45 -5.14 12.59
N ARG A 34 -0.25 -5.55 13.02
CA ARG A 34 -0.10 -6.65 13.97
C ARG A 34 -0.45 -6.15 15.37
N ARG A 35 -1.45 -6.75 16.00
CA ARG A 35 -1.67 -6.62 17.46
C ARG A 35 -0.64 -7.47 18.17
N GLY A 36 0.45 -6.88 18.64
CA GLY A 36 1.51 -7.59 19.39
C GLY A 36 2.38 -6.62 20.20
N PRO A 37 3.14 -7.13 21.20
CA PRO A 37 4.06 -6.30 21.99
C PRO A 37 5.23 -5.87 21.11
N GLY A 38 5.32 -4.57 20.85
CA GLY A 38 6.27 -3.99 19.91
C GLY A 38 5.60 -2.88 19.12
N ALA A 39 5.15 -1.84 19.83
CA ALA A 39 4.74 -0.61 19.15
C ALA A 39 5.91 -0.15 18.29
N PRO A 40 5.68 0.35 17.06
CA PRO A 40 6.75 0.92 16.26
C PRO A 40 7.50 1.93 17.12
N ALA A 41 8.83 1.94 17.04
CA ALA A 41 9.62 2.97 17.69
C ALA A 41 8.99 4.31 17.32
N ALA A 42 8.61 5.10 18.32
CA ALA A 42 7.92 6.36 18.12
C ALA A 42 8.87 7.35 17.43
N VAL A 43 8.98 7.26 16.11
CA VAL A 43 9.63 8.28 15.31
C VAL A 43 8.69 9.48 15.39
N THR A 44 9.19 10.58 15.92
CA THR A 44 8.42 11.81 15.99
C THR A 44 8.11 12.23 14.57
N GLU A 45 6.82 12.23 14.19
CA GLU A 45 6.41 12.74 12.89
C GLU A 45 6.84 14.20 12.76
N GLU A 46 7.49 14.53 11.64
CA GLU A 46 7.78 15.92 11.30
C GLU A 46 6.45 16.65 11.12
N GLN A 47 6.21 17.66 11.95
CA GLN A 47 4.96 18.42 11.95
C GLN A 47 4.82 19.28 10.70
N ARG A 48 5.92 19.57 9.99
CA ARG A 48 5.94 20.45 8.81
C ARG A 48 6.37 19.70 7.55
N CYS A 49 5.38 19.40 6.71
CA CYS A 49 5.64 18.91 5.35
C CYS A 49 5.73 20.10 4.37
N THR A 50 6.91 20.30 3.79
CA THR A 50 7.18 21.40 2.83
C THR A 50 6.79 21.09 1.40
N VAL A 51 6.45 19.83 1.08
CA VAL A 51 6.01 19.44 -0.26
C VAL A 51 4.60 19.96 -0.50
N GLU A 52 4.43 20.66 -1.63
CA GLU A 52 3.15 21.22 -2.04
C GLU A 52 2.10 20.12 -2.27
N ARG A 53 0.84 20.40 -1.91
CA ARG A 53 -0.30 19.48 -2.12
C ARG A 53 -1.24 20.04 -3.17
N ARG A 54 -1.70 19.19 -4.09
CA ARG A 54 -2.63 19.57 -5.17
C ARG A 54 -3.74 18.53 -5.32
N THR A 55 -4.99 18.99 -5.37
CA THR A 55 -6.19 18.17 -5.59
C THR A 55 -6.78 18.34 -6.99
N ASP A 56 -6.48 19.45 -7.65
CA ASP A 56 -6.96 19.79 -8.99
C ASP A 56 -5.77 20.34 -9.79
N LEU A 57 -5.13 19.46 -10.56
CA LEU A 57 -3.92 19.76 -11.31
C LEU A 57 -4.12 19.31 -12.76
N SER A 58 -4.08 20.25 -13.70
CA SER A 58 -4.10 19.92 -15.12
C SER A 58 -2.75 19.36 -15.57
N TYR A 59 -2.76 18.60 -16.66
CA TYR A 59 -1.52 18.09 -17.27
C TYR A 59 -0.54 19.21 -17.62
N ALA A 60 -1.02 20.31 -18.21
CA ALA A 60 -0.18 21.44 -18.57
C ALA A 60 0.49 22.09 -17.34
N ALA A 61 -0.27 22.30 -16.26
CA ALA A 61 0.27 22.82 -15.02
C ALA A 61 1.25 21.83 -14.36
N PHE A 62 0.98 20.53 -14.45
CA PHE A 62 1.90 19.49 -13.99
C PHE A 62 3.26 19.58 -14.70
N VAL A 63 3.25 19.61 -16.04
CA VAL A 63 4.45 19.71 -16.87
C VAL A 63 5.21 21.00 -16.60
N GLN A 64 4.50 22.13 -16.53
CA GLN A 64 5.10 23.44 -16.35
C GLN A 64 5.76 23.63 -14.97
N HIS A 65 5.17 23.07 -13.91
CA HIS A 65 5.55 23.43 -12.53
C HIS A 65 6.20 22.31 -11.72
N TYR A 66 6.11 21.04 -12.15
CA TYR A 66 6.54 19.89 -11.33
C TYR A 66 7.37 18.87 -12.09
N ALA A 67 6.97 18.47 -13.31
CA ALA A 67 7.53 17.32 -14.03
C ALA A 67 9.08 17.30 -14.13
N PHE A 68 9.70 18.48 -14.18
CA PHE A 68 11.14 18.61 -14.34
C PHE A 68 11.79 19.50 -13.28
N SER A 69 11.10 19.77 -12.17
CA SER A 69 11.53 20.80 -11.22
C SER A 69 11.46 20.37 -9.76
N ARG A 70 10.28 19.94 -9.26
CA ARG A 70 10.06 19.74 -7.82
C ARG A 70 8.96 18.72 -7.54
N PRO A 71 9.02 18.05 -6.37
CA PRO A 71 8.00 17.09 -5.97
C PRO A 71 6.66 17.76 -5.68
N VAL A 72 5.59 16.96 -5.75
CA VAL A 72 4.23 17.38 -5.37
C VAL A 72 3.45 16.19 -4.82
N ILE A 73 2.65 16.43 -3.79
CA ILE A 73 1.69 15.46 -3.27
C ILE A 73 0.36 15.67 -3.99
N LEU A 74 -0.09 14.64 -4.69
CA LEU A 74 -1.33 14.61 -5.45
C LEU A 74 -2.42 13.93 -4.62
N GLN A 75 -3.63 14.48 -4.68
CA GLN A 75 -4.78 13.97 -3.92
C GLN A 75 -6.03 13.97 -4.79
N GLY A 76 -6.86 12.94 -4.67
CA GLY A 76 -8.18 12.90 -5.33
C GLY A 76 -8.17 12.83 -6.86
N LEU A 77 -7.03 12.52 -7.49
CA LEU A 77 -6.93 12.41 -8.95
C LEU A 77 -7.40 11.07 -9.51
N THR A 78 -7.34 10.00 -8.73
CA THR A 78 -7.69 8.64 -9.13
C THR A 78 -8.61 7.98 -8.09
N ASP A 79 -9.51 7.11 -8.55
CA ASP A 79 -10.31 6.26 -7.68
C ASP A 79 -9.73 4.84 -7.63
N ASN A 80 -8.88 4.61 -6.64
CA ASN A 80 -8.29 3.30 -6.34
C ASN A 80 -9.06 2.57 -5.22
N SER A 81 -10.33 2.86 -4.98
CA SER A 81 -11.12 2.23 -3.91
C SER A 81 -11.18 0.70 -4.01
N ARG A 82 -11.40 0.17 -5.22
CA ARG A 82 -11.38 -1.28 -5.49
C ARG A 82 -10.00 -1.87 -5.29
N PHE A 83 -8.95 -1.25 -5.84
CA PHE A 83 -7.57 -1.69 -5.68
C PHE A 83 -7.21 -1.77 -4.19
N ARG A 84 -7.51 -0.71 -3.43
CA ARG A 84 -7.32 -0.65 -1.98
C ARG A 84 -8.05 -1.76 -1.23
N ALA A 85 -9.28 -2.12 -1.61
CA ALA A 85 -9.99 -3.22 -0.97
C ALA A 85 -9.29 -4.57 -1.24
N LEU A 86 -8.80 -4.78 -2.46
CA LEU A 86 -8.04 -5.97 -2.86
C LEU A 86 -6.68 -6.07 -2.15
N CYS A 87 -6.06 -4.94 -1.81
CA CYS A 87 -4.80 -4.88 -1.07
C CYS A 87 -4.91 -5.21 0.44
N SER A 88 -6.08 -5.62 0.93
CA SER A 88 -6.22 -6.00 2.35
C SER A 88 -5.42 -7.26 2.66
N ARG A 89 -4.93 -7.38 3.90
CA ARG A 89 -4.12 -8.53 4.33
C ARG A 89 -4.78 -9.86 3.98
N GLN A 90 -6.05 -9.98 4.35
CA GLN A 90 -6.83 -11.20 4.09
C GLN A 90 -6.93 -11.52 2.59
N ARG A 91 -7.20 -10.52 1.74
CA ARG A 91 -7.39 -10.76 0.30
C ARG A 91 -6.09 -11.04 -0.43
N LEU A 92 -5.00 -10.36 -0.08
CA LEU A 92 -3.70 -10.65 -0.68
C LEU A 92 -3.21 -12.05 -0.27
N LEU A 93 -3.32 -12.43 1.00
CA LEU A 93 -2.96 -13.79 1.43
C LEU A 93 -3.81 -14.86 0.74
N ALA A 94 -5.13 -14.63 0.64
CA ALA A 94 -6.02 -15.58 -0.03
C ALA A 94 -5.75 -15.73 -1.54
N SER A 95 -5.22 -14.69 -2.20
CA SER A 95 -5.03 -14.68 -3.65
C SER A 95 -3.60 -15.00 -4.08
N PHE A 96 -2.62 -14.65 -3.25
CA PHE A 96 -1.19 -14.66 -3.56
C PHE A 96 -0.36 -15.33 -2.46
N GLY A 97 -0.94 -15.95 -1.44
CA GLY A 97 -0.19 -16.52 -0.31
C GLY A 97 0.93 -17.48 -0.75
N ASP A 98 0.63 -18.36 -1.71
CA ASP A 98 1.58 -19.32 -2.27
C ASP A 98 2.48 -18.73 -3.38
N SER A 99 2.19 -17.50 -3.83
CA SER A 99 2.98 -16.83 -4.86
C SER A 99 4.39 -16.54 -4.34
N VAL A 100 5.40 -16.88 -5.13
CA VAL A 100 6.78 -16.54 -4.79
C VAL A 100 6.99 -15.05 -4.98
N VAL A 101 7.42 -14.38 -3.92
CA VAL A 101 7.86 -12.98 -3.95
C VAL A 101 9.35 -12.90 -3.72
N ARG A 102 9.96 -11.88 -4.33
CA ARG A 102 11.36 -11.56 -4.17
C ARG A 102 11.51 -10.40 -3.20
N LEU A 103 12.13 -10.65 -2.06
CA LEU A 103 12.51 -9.61 -1.12
C LEU A 103 13.86 -9.04 -1.50
N SER A 104 14.04 -7.75 -1.22
CA SER A 104 15.31 -7.06 -1.35
C SER A 104 15.74 -6.50 0.00
N THR A 105 17.04 -6.29 0.18
CA THR A 105 17.54 -5.52 1.31
C THR A 105 17.12 -4.06 1.19
N ALA A 106 16.75 -3.45 2.31
CA ALA A 106 16.42 -2.04 2.51
C ALA A 106 17.64 -1.11 2.40
N ASN A 107 18.54 -1.37 1.45
CA ASN A 107 19.69 -0.53 1.13
C ASN A 107 19.65 -0.11 -0.35
N THR A 108 20.44 0.89 -0.71
CA THR A 108 20.42 1.57 -2.03
C THR A 108 20.60 0.63 -3.24
N TYR A 109 21.22 -0.53 -3.06
CA TYR A 109 21.59 -1.43 -4.16
C TYR A 109 20.93 -2.81 -4.10
N SER A 110 20.14 -3.10 -3.06
CA SER A 110 19.39 -4.34 -2.92
C SER A 110 20.24 -5.61 -3.14
N TYR A 111 21.46 -5.65 -2.58
CA TYR A 111 22.48 -6.65 -2.89
C TYR A 111 22.06 -8.10 -2.63
N GLN A 112 21.25 -8.34 -1.59
CA GLN A 112 20.70 -9.66 -1.30
C GLN A 112 19.24 -9.73 -1.72
N LYS A 113 18.92 -10.77 -2.49
CA LYS A 113 17.57 -11.11 -2.94
C LYS A 113 17.19 -12.46 -2.35
N VAL A 114 16.00 -12.54 -1.77
CA VAL A 114 15.47 -13.76 -1.15
C VAL A 114 14.11 -14.05 -1.74
N ASP A 115 13.95 -15.23 -2.34
CA ASP A 115 12.68 -15.68 -2.91
C ASP A 115 12.00 -16.62 -1.91
N LEU A 116 10.73 -16.34 -1.59
CA LEU A 116 9.92 -17.14 -0.67
C LEU A 116 8.42 -16.92 -0.95
N PRO A 117 7.52 -17.80 -0.46
CA PRO A 117 6.08 -17.56 -0.53
C PRO A 117 5.69 -16.24 0.15
N PHE A 118 4.74 -15.53 -0.46
CA PHE A 118 4.21 -14.27 0.09
C PHE A 118 3.64 -14.45 1.50
N GLN A 119 2.98 -15.57 1.76
CA GLN A 119 2.47 -15.90 3.09
C GLN A 119 3.60 -15.97 4.12
N ASP A 120 4.70 -16.64 3.79
CA ASP A 120 5.85 -16.76 4.70
C ASP A 120 6.46 -15.40 5.02
N TYR A 121 6.56 -14.52 4.02
CA TYR A 121 6.99 -13.13 4.24
C TYR A 121 6.05 -12.41 5.22
N VAL A 122 4.73 -12.43 4.98
CA VAL A 122 3.74 -11.71 5.79
C VAL A 122 3.65 -12.26 7.22
N GLU A 123 3.84 -13.57 7.41
CA GLU A 123 3.67 -14.22 8.71
C GLU A 123 4.94 -14.22 9.55
N HIS A 124 6.12 -14.27 8.93
CA HIS A 124 7.37 -14.48 9.67
C HIS A 124 8.34 -13.29 9.59
N LEU A 125 8.32 -12.51 8.51
CA LEU A 125 9.31 -11.45 8.27
C LEU A 125 8.73 -10.04 8.27
N LEU A 126 7.42 -9.89 8.03
CA LEU A 126 6.75 -8.60 8.08
C LEU A 126 6.47 -8.17 9.53
N HIS A 127 7.45 -7.53 10.15
CA HIS A 127 7.37 -6.99 11.50
C HIS A 127 8.06 -5.62 11.61
N PRO A 128 7.77 -4.83 12.67
CA PRO A 128 8.56 -3.65 13.01
C PRO A 128 10.04 -3.99 13.12
N GLN A 129 10.88 -3.16 12.51
CA GLN A 129 12.34 -3.30 12.54
C GLN A 129 12.91 -2.63 13.78
N ASP A 130 14.02 -3.18 14.28
CA ASP A 130 14.81 -2.53 15.33
C ASP A 130 15.49 -1.28 14.71
N PRO A 131 15.35 -0.07 15.30
CA PRO A 131 16.05 1.13 14.84
C PRO A 131 17.58 0.99 14.76
N ALA A 132 18.17 0.02 15.47
CA ALA A 132 19.60 -0.29 15.39
C ALA A 132 19.96 -1.24 14.23
N SER A 133 18.98 -1.89 13.59
CA SER A 133 19.22 -2.74 12.42
C SER A 133 19.69 -1.90 11.23
N LEU A 134 20.71 -2.41 10.53
CA LEU A 134 21.18 -1.78 9.31
C LEU A 134 20.26 -2.14 8.14
N GLY A 135 20.15 -1.25 7.15
CA GLY A 135 19.30 -1.49 5.97
C GLY A 135 19.69 -2.73 5.13
N ASN A 136 20.94 -3.21 5.23
CA ASN A 136 21.35 -4.47 4.61
C ASN A 136 20.81 -5.72 5.36
N ASP A 137 20.42 -5.58 6.62
CA ASP A 137 19.91 -6.68 7.45
C ASP A 137 18.37 -6.73 7.44
N THR A 138 17.72 -5.68 6.92
CA THR A 138 16.26 -5.60 6.77
C THR A 138 15.84 -6.02 5.36
N LEU A 139 15.02 -7.07 5.28
CA LEU A 139 14.35 -7.49 4.05
C LEU A 139 12.94 -6.91 3.95
N TYR A 140 12.55 -6.49 2.76
CA TYR A 140 11.18 -6.06 2.49
C TYR A 140 10.78 -6.34 1.03
N PHE A 141 9.47 -6.42 0.78
CA PHE A 141 8.93 -6.67 -0.54
C PHE A 141 8.74 -5.34 -1.28
N PHE A 142 9.59 -5.09 -2.27
CA PHE A 142 9.58 -3.86 -3.07
C PHE A 142 9.83 -4.17 -4.54
N GLY A 143 8.75 -4.33 -5.31
CA GLY A 143 8.87 -4.59 -6.74
C GLY A 143 9.33 -6.00 -7.06
N ASP A 144 10.12 -6.14 -8.14
CA ASP A 144 10.45 -7.42 -8.76
C ASP A 144 9.20 -8.31 -8.96
N ASN A 145 8.04 -7.67 -9.17
CA ASN A 145 6.77 -8.36 -9.22
C ASN A 145 6.69 -9.20 -10.51
N ASN A 146 6.19 -10.43 -10.40
CA ASN A 146 5.82 -11.21 -11.58
C ASN A 146 4.51 -10.65 -12.17
N PHE A 147 4.61 -9.84 -13.22
CA PHE A 147 3.45 -9.15 -13.80
C PHE A 147 2.37 -10.08 -14.36
N THR A 148 2.72 -11.31 -14.73
CA THR A 148 1.73 -12.30 -15.17
C THR A 148 0.92 -12.82 -13.99
N GLU A 149 1.60 -13.17 -12.90
CA GLU A 149 0.99 -13.70 -11.69
C GLU A 149 0.16 -12.63 -10.95
N TRP A 150 0.69 -11.40 -10.87
CA TRP A 150 0.06 -10.27 -10.19
C TRP A 150 -0.90 -9.47 -11.09
N ALA A 151 -1.10 -9.88 -12.35
CA ALA A 151 -1.96 -9.19 -13.32
C ALA A 151 -3.39 -8.96 -12.81
N SER A 152 -3.93 -9.93 -12.06
CA SER A 152 -5.29 -9.87 -11.51
C SER A 152 -5.47 -8.75 -10.49
N LEU A 153 -4.40 -8.34 -9.80
CA LEU A 153 -4.38 -7.19 -8.91
C LEU A 153 -4.10 -5.90 -9.70
N PHE A 154 -3.06 -5.88 -10.53
CA PHE A 154 -2.60 -4.66 -11.22
C PHE A 154 -3.60 -4.11 -12.23
N ARG A 155 -4.45 -4.95 -12.83
CA ARG A 155 -5.55 -4.49 -13.69
C ARG A 155 -6.58 -3.59 -12.99
N HIS A 156 -6.55 -3.51 -11.66
CA HIS A 156 -7.45 -2.68 -10.86
C HIS A 156 -6.81 -1.37 -10.40
N TYR A 157 -5.50 -1.19 -10.60
CA TYR A 157 -4.81 0.03 -10.24
C TYR A 157 -4.97 1.09 -11.34
N SER A 158 -5.36 2.29 -10.93
CA SER A 158 -5.39 3.49 -11.77
C SER A 158 -4.26 4.43 -11.34
N PRO A 159 -3.17 4.55 -12.12
CA PRO A 159 -2.09 5.47 -11.82
C PRO A 159 -2.49 6.93 -12.09
N PRO A 160 -1.80 7.91 -11.49
CA PRO A 160 -2.00 9.32 -11.83
C PRO A 160 -1.88 9.59 -13.34
N PRO A 161 -2.74 10.46 -13.93
CA PRO A 161 -2.86 10.63 -15.38
C PRO A 161 -1.77 11.53 -15.99
N PHE A 162 -0.57 11.53 -15.41
CA PHE A 162 0.51 12.46 -15.74
C PHE A 162 1.73 11.74 -16.30
N GLY A 163 1.57 11.11 -17.46
CA GLY A 163 2.69 10.48 -18.19
C GLY A 163 3.64 11.51 -18.80
N LEU A 164 4.91 11.13 -19.02
CA LEU A 164 5.89 11.96 -19.71
C LEU A 164 6.16 11.41 -21.11
N LEU A 165 6.34 12.32 -22.07
CA LEU A 165 6.61 11.94 -23.46
C LEU A 165 7.89 11.10 -23.53
N GLY A 166 7.83 9.98 -24.25
CA GLY A 166 8.96 9.07 -24.42
C GLY A 166 9.22 8.13 -23.23
N THR A 167 8.34 8.11 -22.23
CA THR A 167 8.43 7.18 -21.09
C THR A 167 7.33 6.13 -21.14
N THR A 168 7.62 4.96 -20.58
CA THR A 168 6.66 3.88 -20.34
C THR A 168 6.52 3.66 -18.83
N PRO A 169 5.28 3.52 -18.30
CA PRO A 169 5.09 3.25 -16.89
C PRO A 169 5.51 1.82 -16.52
N ALA A 170 6.27 1.68 -15.44
CA ALA A 170 6.61 0.40 -14.81
C ALA A 170 6.16 0.40 -13.34
N TYR A 171 5.41 -0.62 -12.95
CA TYR A 171 4.94 -0.74 -11.56
C TYR A 171 5.95 -1.43 -10.66
N SER A 172 5.98 -0.96 -9.41
CA SER A 172 6.63 -1.64 -8.29
C SER A 172 5.66 -1.65 -7.12
N PHE A 173 5.03 -2.79 -6.88
CA PHE A 173 4.14 -3.01 -5.75
C PHE A 173 4.92 -3.63 -4.60
N GLY A 174 4.61 -3.22 -3.37
CA GLY A 174 5.32 -3.69 -2.21
C GLY A 174 4.55 -3.56 -0.90
N ILE A 175 5.07 -4.29 0.09
CA ILE A 175 4.60 -4.26 1.47
C ILE A 175 5.83 -4.26 2.36
N ALA A 176 5.87 -3.36 3.34
CA ALA A 176 7.04 -3.17 4.18
C ALA A 176 6.63 -3.00 5.64
N GLY A 177 7.45 -3.52 6.56
CA GLY A 177 7.25 -3.36 8.00
C GLY A 177 7.67 -1.97 8.48
N ALA A 178 7.17 -1.55 9.64
CA ALA A 178 7.60 -0.31 10.29
C ALA A 178 9.12 -0.29 10.52
N GLY A 179 9.77 0.87 10.44
CA GLY A 179 11.22 1.04 10.59
C GLY A 179 12.04 0.64 9.36
N SER A 180 11.45 -0.01 8.36
CA SER A 180 12.11 -0.27 7.07
C SER A 180 12.08 0.95 6.16
N GLY A 181 12.88 0.94 5.09
CA GLY A 181 12.96 2.07 4.19
C GLY A 181 13.95 1.91 3.06
N VAL A 182 14.21 2.99 2.33
CA VAL A 182 15.32 3.05 1.37
C VAL A 182 16.17 4.26 1.71
N PRO A 183 17.49 4.09 1.89
CA PRO A 183 18.42 5.20 2.11
C PRO A 183 18.42 6.20 0.96
N PHE A 184 19.08 7.33 1.18
CA PHE A 184 19.12 8.42 0.23
C PHE A 184 19.66 7.98 -1.15
N HIS A 185 18.85 8.15 -2.19
CA HIS A 185 19.17 7.74 -3.56
C HIS A 185 18.38 8.60 -4.56
N TRP A 186 18.58 8.34 -5.86
CA TRP A 186 17.81 8.93 -6.94
C TRP A 186 17.54 7.89 -8.03
N HIS A 187 16.54 8.17 -8.85
CA HIS A 187 16.21 7.43 -10.07
C HIS A 187 15.44 8.36 -11.03
N GLY A 188 14.89 7.79 -12.10
CA GLY A 188 13.97 8.47 -13.01
C GLY A 188 12.72 9.03 -12.31
N PRO A 189 11.92 9.83 -13.03
CA PRO A 189 10.70 10.39 -12.47
C PRO A 189 9.65 9.30 -12.20
N GLY A 190 8.74 9.58 -11.27
CA GLY A 190 7.72 8.59 -10.92
C GLY A 190 6.76 9.04 -9.84
N PHE A 191 5.80 8.17 -9.60
CA PHE A 191 4.77 8.31 -8.57
C PHE A 191 4.98 7.23 -7.49
N SER A 192 4.70 7.56 -6.24
CA SER A 192 4.61 6.60 -5.14
C SER A 192 3.31 6.83 -4.38
N GLU A 193 2.44 5.82 -4.34
CA GLU A 193 1.15 5.85 -3.67
C GLU A 193 1.16 4.93 -2.44
N VAL A 194 0.78 5.47 -1.28
CA VAL A 194 0.48 4.66 -0.08
C VAL A 194 -1.00 4.31 -0.08
N ILE A 195 -1.30 3.00 -0.15
CA ILE A 195 -2.65 2.47 -0.37
C ILE A 195 -3.57 2.74 0.82
N TYR A 196 -3.04 2.60 2.03
CA TYR A 196 -3.72 2.91 3.29
C TYR A 196 -3.16 4.23 3.86
N GLY A 197 -3.62 5.34 3.29
CA GLY A 197 -3.15 6.70 3.62
C GLY A 197 -3.47 7.70 2.52
N ARG A 198 -3.64 7.22 1.27
CA ARG A 198 -4.14 7.95 0.09
C ARG A 198 -3.34 9.20 -0.25
N LYS A 199 -2.02 9.14 -0.05
CA LYS A 199 -1.09 10.17 -0.53
C LYS A 199 -0.34 9.59 -1.73
N VAL A 200 -0.33 10.34 -2.82
CA VAL A 200 0.48 10.05 -3.99
C VAL A 200 1.57 11.12 -4.07
N LEU A 201 2.83 10.73 -3.96
CA LEU A 201 3.97 11.62 -4.18
C LEU A 201 4.44 11.48 -5.62
N TYR A 202 4.53 12.59 -6.35
CA TYR A 202 5.35 12.68 -7.55
C TYR A 202 6.75 13.17 -7.19
N PHE A 203 7.78 12.55 -7.76
CA PHE A 203 9.16 13.02 -7.72
C PHE A 203 9.72 13.17 -9.15
N PRO A 204 10.44 14.27 -9.44
CA PRO A 204 11.05 14.47 -10.76
C PRO A 204 12.33 13.64 -10.92
N ASP A 205 12.84 13.61 -12.16
CA ASP A 205 14.10 12.94 -12.47
C ASP A 205 15.26 13.42 -11.59
N ARG A 206 16.09 12.48 -11.13
CA ARG A 206 17.28 12.73 -10.29
C ARG A 206 16.99 13.49 -8.99
N TRP A 207 15.74 13.47 -8.50
CA TRP A 207 15.42 14.02 -7.20
C TRP A 207 15.91 13.09 -6.10
N TRP A 208 16.81 13.58 -5.27
CA TRP A 208 17.34 12.80 -4.16
C TRP A 208 16.32 12.67 -3.04
N HIS A 209 16.10 11.43 -2.60
CA HIS A 209 15.10 11.13 -1.58
C HIS A 209 15.45 9.86 -0.81
N ALA A 210 14.83 9.71 0.36
CA ALA A 210 14.83 8.51 1.18
C ALA A 210 13.41 8.24 1.66
N THR A 211 13.12 6.98 1.95
CA THR A 211 11.80 6.55 2.45
C THR A 211 11.98 5.87 3.80
N LEU A 212 11.12 6.19 4.76
CA LEU A 212 11.00 5.50 6.04
C LEU A 212 9.53 5.12 6.25
N ASN A 213 9.27 3.84 6.48
CA ASN A 213 7.95 3.34 6.81
C ASN A 213 7.72 3.49 8.31
N LEU A 214 6.81 4.37 8.71
CA LEU A 214 6.49 4.57 10.13
C LEU A 214 5.63 3.44 10.71
N ASP A 215 4.81 2.84 9.84
CA ASP A 215 3.95 1.70 10.12
C ASP A 215 4.16 0.62 9.05
N THR A 216 3.44 -0.49 9.16
CA THR A 216 3.32 -1.43 8.02
C THR A 216 2.68 -0.70 6.84
N SER A 217 3.43 -0.56 5.76
CA SER A 217 3.02 0.18 4.57
C SER A 217 2.73 -0.77 3.42
N VAL A 218 1.57 -0.60 2.78
CA VAL A 218 1.29 -1.15 1.44
C VAL A 218 1.36 0.01 0.45
N PHE A 219 2.17 -0.15 -0.58
CA PHE A 219 2.41 0.92 -1.55
C PHE A 219 2.57 0.37 -2.96
N ILE A 220 2.41 1.27 -3.93
CA ILE A 220 2.74 1.03 -5.32
C ILE A 220 3.45 2.26 -5.89
N SER A 221 4.56 2.03 -6.56
CA SER A 221 5.27 3.04 -7.33
C SER A 221 5.04 2.83 -8.81
N THR A 222 4.97 3.92 -9.57
CA THR A 222 4.95 3.94 -11.04
C THR A 222 6.15 4.73 -11.51
N PHE A 223 7.17 4.03 -12.00
CA PHE A 223 8.37 4.64 -12.58
C PHE A 223 8.11 4.96 -14.05
N LEU A 224 8.57 6.12 -14.49
CA LEU A 224 8.47 6.58 -15.86
C LEU A 224 9.86 6.46 -16.50
N SER A 225 10.08 5.39 -17.27
CA SER A 225 11.37 5.04 -17.87
C SER A 225 11.32 4.98 -19.40
#